data_AF-A0A7Y6XLY5-F1
#
_entry.id   AF-A0A7Y6XLY5-F1
#
_cell.length_a   1.000
_cell.length_b   1.000
_cell.length_c   1.000
_cell.angle_alpha   90.00
_cell.angle_beta   90.00
_cell.angle_gamma   90.00
#
_symmetry.space_group_name_H-M   'P 1'
#
loop_
_entity.id
_entity.type
_entity.pdbx_description
1 polymer ?
#
loop_
_entity_poly.entity_id
_entity_poly.type
_entity_poly.pdbx_seq_one_letter_code
_entity_poly.pdbx_strand_id
1 'polypeptide(L)'
;MHWLKEHVKSILVVAFCLLAFIVFEAFQQKFYAENFGNGILIEVSFWELLMVGLKRWTIWVLLSVVLIWFAFRYPIKRNANLSLLIPSYGFIMVALLLADVAMAALLNMWELGQSGFSTFSELYYYFFFHKAPIILVSLMLTVLLVNYYILRQRVEVQVKRLGRLEENNQQLIHQIQSQKSSLSDESMVIQVKV
;
A
#
# COMPACT_ATOMS: atom_id res chain seq x y z
N MET A 1 19.30 -7.64 -4.75
CA MET A 1 19.54 -8.46 -3.54
C MET A 1 19.73 -7.62 -2.27
N HIS A 2 20.34 -6.42 -2.32
CA HIS A 2 20.52 -5.54 -1.16
C HIS A 2 19.21 -4.99 -0.57
N TRP A 3 18.28 -4.53 -1.42
CA TRP A 3 16.95 -4.03 -1.00
C TRP A 3 16.15 -5.05 -0.20
N LEU A 4 16.14 -6.31 -0.67
CA LEU A 4 15.42 -7.39 0.00
C LEU A 4 15.95 -7.57 1.43
N LYS A 5 17.28 -7.59 1.61
CA LYS A 5 17.94 -7.73 2.91
C LYS A 5 17.55 -6.60 3.89
N GLU A 6 17.40 -5.38 3.41
CA GLU A 6 17.01 -4.24 4.25
C GLU A 6 15.55 -4.31 4.72
N HIS A 7 14.67 -4.92 3.92
CA HIS A 7 13.24 -4.97 4.20
C HIS A 7 12.72 -6.33 4.68
N VAL A 8 13.57 -7.38 4.77
CA VAL A 8 13.16 -8.73 5.23
C VAL A 8 12.39 -8.67 6.55
N LYS A 9 12.85 -7.90 7.53
CA LYS A 9 12.20 -7.79 8.84
C LYS A 9 10.76 -7.28 8.71
N SER A 10 10.55 -6.23 7.92
CA SER A 10 9.22 -5.68 7.67
C SER A 10 8.33 -6.64 6.90
N ILE A 11 8.87 -7.35 5.91
CA ILE A 11 8.14 -8.38 5.14
C ILE A 11 7.69 -9.51 6.08
N LEU A 12 8.57 -9.98 6.97
CA LEU A 12 8.26 -11.03 7.93
C LEU A 12 7.15 -10.60 8.91
N VAL A 13 7.21 -9.35 9.40
CA VAL A 13 6.16 -8.82 10.27
C VAL A 13 4.81 -8.76 9.54
N VAL A 14 4.78 -8.26 8.30
CA VAL A 14 3.55 -8.20 7.50
C VAL A 14 3.01 -9.60 7.22
N ALA A 15 3.87 -10.54 6.84
CA ALA A 15 3.49 -11.94 6.60
C ALA A 15 2.94 -12.60 7.86
N PHE A 16 3.55 -12.35 9.03
CA PHE A 16 3.06 -12.85 10.31
C PHE A 16 1.69 -12.27 10.67
N CYS A 17 1.51 -10.96 10.53
CA CYS A 17 0.21 -10.31 10.78
C CYS A 17 -0.87 -10.84 9.84
N LEU A 18 -0.55 -11.06 8.55
CA LEU A 18 -1.48 -11.61 7.58
C LEU A 18 -1.86 -13.06 7.95
N LEU A 19 -0.89 -13.90 8.33
CA LEU A 19 -1.16 -15.27 8.77
C LEU A 19 -2.02 -15.30 10.04
N ALA A 20 -1.72 -14.46 11.04
CA ALA A 20 -2.53 -14.35 12.25
C ALA A 20 -3.97 -13.92 11.94
N PHE A 21 -4.14 -12.97 11.00
CA PHE A 21 -5.45 -12.55 10.51
C PHE A 21 -6.22 -13.71 9.85
N ILE A 22 -5.57 -14.50 8.99
CA ILE A 22 -6.19 -15.66 8.31
C ILE A 22 -6.62 -16.73 9.32
N VAL A 23 -5.77 -17.01 10.32
CA VAL A 23 -6.08 -17.95 11.41
C VAL A 23 -7.28 -17.45 12.22
N PHE A 24 -7.30 -16.16 12.56
CA PHE A 24 -8.42 -15.56 13.28
C PHE A 24 -9.72 -15.65 12.48
N GLU A 25 -9.66 -15.38 11.18
CA GLU A 25 -10.83 -15.49 10.30
C GLU A 25 -11.36 -16.93 10.22
N ALA A 26 -10.49 -17.93 10.16
CA ALA A 26 -10.89 -19.34 10.18
C ALA A 26 -11.58 -19.71 11.51
N PHE A 27 -11.09 -19.20 12.65
CA PHE A 27 -11.78 -19.36 13.94
C PHE A 27 -13.15 -18.69 13.96
N GLN A 28 -13.26 -17.46 13.43
CA GLN A 28 -14.55 -16.77 13.33
C GLN A 28 -15.54 -17.55 12.47
N GLN A 29 -15.12 -18.04 11.31
CA GLN A 29 -15.96 -18.83 10.42
C GLN A 29 -16.44 -20.13 11.08
N LYS A 30 -15.54 -20.82 11.78
CA LYS A 30 -15.89 -22.03 12.54
C LYS A 30 -16.92 -21.71 13.63
N PHE A 31 -16.67 -20.66 14.42
CA PHE A 31 -17.59 -20.21 15.45
C PHE A 31 -18.97 -19.87 14.87
N TYR A 32 -19.03 -19.18 13.73
CA TYR A 32 -20.30 -18.86 13.08
C TYR A 32 -21.03 -20.11 12.56
N ALA A 33 -20.30 -21.07 11.98
CA ALA A 33 -20.88 -22.33 11.52
C ALA A 33 -21.48 -23.14 12.68
N GLU A 34 -20.76 -23.25 13.80
CA GLU A 34 -21.20 -24.02 14.97
C GLU A 34 -22.38 -23.39 15.71
N ASN A 35 -22.43 -22.05 15.80
CA ASN A 35 -23.42 -21.35 16.64
C ASN A 35 -24.63 -20.81 15.87
N PHE A 36 -24.50 -20.58 14.56
CA PHE A 36 -25.53 -19.94 13.74
C PHE A 36 -25.87 -20.73 12.48
N GLY A 37 -25.32 -21.94 12.30
CA GLY A 37 -25.62 -22.82 11.18
C GLY A 37 -26.99 -23.48 11.27
N ASN A 38 -28.08 -22.71 11.23
CA ASN A 38 -29.48 -23.11 10.95
C ASN A 38 -29.91 -24.55 11.37
N GLY A 39 -29.47 -25.06 12.53
CA GLY A 39 -29.79 -26.40 13.01
C GLY A 39 -29.16 -27.58 12.25
N ILE A 40 -28.27 -27.34 11.28
CA ILE A 40 -27.53 -28.39 10.57
C ILE A 40 -26.12 -28.40 11.15
N LEU A 41 -25.73 -29.51 11.80
CA LEU A 41 -24.34 -29.76 12.20
C LEU A 41 -23.48 -29.86 10.94
N ILE A 42 -23.00 -28.72 10.45
CA ILE A 42 -21.97 -28.71 9.42
C ILE A 42 -20.65 -28.87 10.16
N GLU A 43 -20.14 -30.10 10.21
CA GLU A 43 -18.77 -30.38 10.68
C GLU A 43 -17.78 -29.82 9.66
N VAL A 44 -17.59 -28.50 9.65
CA VAL A 44 -16.51 -27.88 8.88
C VAL A 44 -15.23 -27.93 9.71
N SER A 45 -14.20 -28.56 9.18
CA SER A 45 -12.92 -28.62 9.87
C SER A 45 -12.25 -27.25 9.88
N PHE A 46 -11.61 -26.89 11.00
CA PHE A 46 -10.80 -25.67 11.08
C PHE A 46 -9.72 -25.62 9.98
N TRP A 47 -9.12 -26.77 9.66
CA TRP A 47 -8.07 -26.86 8.65
C TRP A 47 -8.59 -26.59 7.24
N GLU A 48 -9.83 -27.00 6.94
CA GLU A 48 -10.47 -26.71 5.66
C GLU A 48 -10.71 -25.20 5.51
N LEU A 49 -11.28 -24.58 6.55
CA LEU A 49 -11.50 -23.13 6.57
C LEU A 49 -10.20 -22.34 6.45
N LEU A 50 -9.14 -22.79 7.13
CA LEU A 50 -7.81 -22.17 7.05
C LEU A 50 -7.24 -22.24 5.63
N MET A 51 -7.34 -23.38 4.96
CA MET A 51 -6.85 -23.56 3.59
C MET A 51 -7.64 -22.71 2.59
N VAL A 52 -8.96 -22.63 2.73
CA VAL A 52 -9.80 -21.74 1.91
C VAL A 52 -9.41 -20.27 2.13
N GLY A 53 -9.18 -19.88 3.40
CA GLY A 53 -8.68 -18.55 3.75
C GLY A 53 -7.33 -18.23 3.10
N LEU A 54 -6.36 -19.14 3.19
CA LEU A 54 -5.04 -18.99 2.57
C LEU A 54 -5.13 -18.81 1.05
N LYS A 55 -5.92 -19.62 0.35
CA LYS A 55 -6.10 -19.49 -1.12
C LYS A 55 -6.68 -18.14 -1.49
N ARG A 56 -7.72 -17.69 -0.78
CA ARG A 56 -8.39 -16.42 -1.06
C ARG A 56 -7.49 -15.22 -0.79
N TRP A 57 -6.79 -15.20 0.34
CA TRP A 57 -5.84 -14.12 0.63
C TRP A 57 -4.64 -14.13 -0.32
N THR A 58 -4.27 -15.29 -0.87
CA THR A 58 -3.28 -15.35 -1.96
C THR A 58 -3.77 -14.65 -3.23
N ILE A 59 -5.03 -14.88 -3.62
CA ILE A 59 -5.67 -14.15 -4.75
C ILE A 59 -5.63 -12.64 -4.50
N TRP A 60 -6.02 -12.21 -3.30
CA TRP A 60 -6.00 -10.81 -2.92
C TRP A 60 -4.60 -10.20 -3.00
N VAL A 61 -3.56 -10.91 -2.52
CA VAL A 61 -2.17 -10.46 -2.62
C VAL A 61 -1.75 -10.28 -4.08
N LEU A 62 -2.07 -11.25 -4.94
CA LEU A 62 -1.75 -11.17 -6.37
C LEU A 62 -2.43 -9.97 -7.05
N LEU A 63 -3.70 -9.73 -6.76
CA LEU A 63 -4.43 -8.57 -7.28
C LEU A 63 -3.89 -7.25 -6.71
N SER A 64 -3.47 -7.25 -5.45
CA SER A 64 -2.87 -6.07 -4.80
C SER A 64 -1.54 -5.66 -5.42
N VAL A 65 -0.77 -6.59 -6.01
CA VAL A 65 0.45 -6.24 -6.77
C VAL A 65 0.13 -5.28 -7.91
N VAL A 66 -0.99 -5.49 -8.62
CA VAL A 66 -1.43 -4.59 -9.71
C VAL A 66 -1.71 -3.19 -9.18
N LEU A 67 -2.40 -3.09 -8.03
CA LEU A 67 -2.70 -1.82 -7.39
C LEU A 67 -1.43 -1.10 -6.89
N ILE A 68 -0.51 -1.84 -6.27
CA ILE A 68 0.78 -1.33 -5.82
C ILE A 68 1.56 -0.78 -7.00
N TRP A 69 1.67 -1.55 -8.09
CA TRP A 69 2.34 -1.11 -9.31
C TRP A 69 1.72 0.17 -9.88
N PHE A 70 0.40 0.23 -9.97
CA PHE A 70 -0.32 1.41 -10.43
C PHE A 70 -0.04 2.64 -9.53
N ALA A 71 -0.10 2.46 -8.20
CA ALA A 71 0.15 3.54 -7.25
C ALA A 71 1.60 4.04 -7.28
N PHE A 72 2.58 3.16 -7.51
CA PHE A 72 3.98 3.56 -7.72
C PHE A 72 4.17 4.35 -9.02
N ARG A 73 3.47 3.96 -10.10
CA ARG A 73 3.56 4.62 -11.40
C ARG A 73 2.87 5.97 -11.42
N TYR A 74 1.74 6.09 -10.73
CA TYR A 74 0.87 7.27 -10.71
C TYR A 74 0.63 7.76 -9.27
N PRO A 75 1.67 8.21 -8.54
CA PRO A 75 1.53 8.61 -7.15
C PRO A 75 0.67 9.86 -7.00
N ILE A 76 -0.08 9.89 -5.90
CA ILE A 76 -0.94 11.01 -5.53
C ILE A 76 -0.07 12.24 -5.26
N LYS A 77 -0.35 13.34 -5.98
CA LYS A 77 0.35 14.62 -5.80
C LYS A 77 -0.28 15.39 -4.64
N ARG A 78 0.53 16.19 -3.92
CA ARG A 78 0.09 17.00 -2.76
C ARG A 78 -1.10 17.94 -3.07
N ASN A 79 -1.21 18.41 -4.32
CA ASN A 79 -2.29 19.28 -4.78
C ASN A 79 -3.18 18.58 -5.83
N ALA A 80 -3.28 17.25 -5.77
CA ALA A 80 -4.13 16.53 -6.71
C ALA A 80 -5.60 16.90 -6.50
N ASN A 81 -6.28 17.21 -7.60
CA ASN A 81 -7.70 17.51 -7.55
C ASN A 81 -8.49 16.24 -7.22
N LEU A 82 -9.37 16.33 -6.22
CA LEU A 82 -10.26 15.22 -5.82
C LEU A 82 -11.07 14.68 -7.00
N SER A 83 -11.49 15.56 -7.91
CA SER A 83 -12.24 15.19 -9.12
C SER A 83 -11.46 14.30 -10.10
N LEU A 84 -10.12 14.30 -10.04
CA LEU A 84 -9.25 13.44 -10.85
C LEU A 84 -8.82 12.18 -10.08
N LEU A 85 -8.70 12.27 -8.77
CA LEU A 85 -8.30 11.17 -7.89
C LEU A 85 -9.38 10.10 -7.75
N ILE A 86 -10.61 10.52 -7.49
CA ILE A 86 -11.74 9.61 -7.25
C ILE A 86 -11.99 8.70 -8.46
N PRO A 87 -12.10 9.20 -9.71
CA PRO A 87 -12.32 8.30 -10.84
C PRO A 87 -11.10 7.44 -11.15
N SER A 88 -9.87 7.92 -10.98
CA SER A 88 -8.68 7.13 -11.33
C SER A 88 -8.42 5.98 -10.34
N TYR A 89 -8.37 6.26 -9.05
CA TYR A 89 -8.15 5.24 -8.02
C TYR A 89 -9.44 4.48 -7.67
N GLY A 90 -10.59 5.14 -7.69
CA GLY A 90 -11.88 4.50 -7.41
C GLY A 90 -12.21 3.45 -8.45
N PHE A 91 -12.02 3.74 -9.74
CA PHE A 91 -12.30 2.77 -10.81
C PHE A 91 -11.43 1.52 -10.69
N ILE A 92 -10.11 1.67 -10.50
CA ILE A 92 -9.23 0.50 -10.37
C ILE A 92 -9.51 -0.29 -9.09
N MET A 93 -9.82 0.38 -7.97
CA MET A 93 -10.20 -0.31 -6.72
C MET A 93 -11.50 -1.10 -6.88
N VAL A 94 -12.52 -0.51 -7.51
CA VAL A 94 -13.78 -1.21 -7.79
C VAL A 94 -13.55 -2.37 -8.76
N ALA A 95 -12.78 -2.18 -9.83
CA ALA A 95 -12.46 -3.25 -10.77
C ALA A 95 -11.73 -4.42 -10.09
N LEU A 96 -10.75 -4.14 -9.24
CA LEU A 96 -10.03 -5.16 -8.48
C LEU A 96 -10.92 -5.84 -7.43
N LEU A 97 -11.80 -5.10 -6.77
CA LEU A 97 -12.78 -5.65 -5.84
C LEU A 97 -13.71 -6.65 -6.54
N LEU A 98 -14.28 -6.28 -7.69
CA LEU A 98 -15.17 -7.16 -8.45
C LEU A 98 -14.40 -8.39 -8.98
N ALA A 99 -13.15 -8.20 -9.40
CA ALA A 99 -12.28 -9.29 -9.84
C ALA A 99 -11.96 -10.26 -8.68
N ASP A 100 -11.66 -9.76 -7.48
CA ASP A 100 -11.38 -10.57 -6.30
C ASP A 100 -12.59 -11.43 -5.91
N VAL A 101 -13.78 -10.81 -5.83
CA VAL A 101 -15.03 -11.50 -5.54
C VAL A 101 -15.36 -12.54 -6.62
N ALA A 102 -15.19 -12.20 -7.90
CA ALA A 102 -15.42 -13.14 -9.00
C ALA A 102 -14.45 -14.33 -8.95
N MET A 103 -13.17 -14.09 -8.68
CA MET A 103 -12.17 -15.16 -8.54
C MET A 103 -12.47 -16.05 -7.34
N ALA A 104 -12.90 -15.49 -6.20
CA ALA A 104 -13.32 -16.26 -5.03
C ALA A 104 -14.53 -17.15 -5.33
N ALA A 105 -15.53 -16.63 -6.05
CA ALA A 105 -16.69 -17.40 -6.48
C ALA A 105 -16.29 -18.55 -7.43
N LEU A 106 -15.45 -18.28 -8.43
CA LEU A 106 -14.95 -19.30 -9.36
C LEU A 106 -14.12 -20.38 -8.65
N LEU A 107 -13.28 -20.00 -7.69
CA LEU A 107 -12.51 -20.95 -6.88
C LEU A 107 -13.44 -21.91 -6.11
N ASN A 108 -14.50 -21.38 -5.48
CA ASN A 108 -15.45 -22.21 -4.73
C ASN A 108 -16.28 -23.10 -5.64
N MET A 109 -16.71 -22.62 -6.81
CA MET A 109 -17.38 -23.45 -7.82
C MET A 109 -16.52 -24.63 -8.26
N TRP A 110 -15.23 -24.37 -8.51
CA TRP A 110 -14.26 -25.39 -8.89
C TRP A 110 -14.10 -26.46 -7.79
N GLU A 111 -13.99 -26.04 -6.53
CA GLU A 111 -13.87 -26.96 -5.39
C GLU A 111 -15.14 -27.80 -5.17
N LEU A 112 -16.32 -27.23 -5.40
CA LEU A 112 -17.60 -27.94 -5.30
C LEU A 112 -17.89 -28.84 -6.52
N GLY A 113 -17.08 -28.76 -7.59
CA GLY A 113 -17.34 -29.44 -8.85
C GLY A 113 -18.64 -28.99 -9.55
N GLN A 114 -19.15 -27.81 -9.18
CA GLN A 114 -20.39 -27.26 -9.73
C GLN A 114 -20.09 -26.27 -10.85
N SER A 115 -20.83 -26.39 -11.95
CA SER A 115 -20.73 -25.47 -13.09
C SER A 115 -22.09 -24.88 -13.42
N GLY A 116 -22.15 -23.58 -13.66
CA GLY A 116 -23.37 -22.90 -14.05
C GLY A 116 -23.42 -21.45 -13.60
N PHE A 117 -24.10 -20.62 -14.37
CA PHE A 117 -24.25 -19.19 -14.05
C PHE A 117 -25.07 -18.95 -12.77
N SER A 118 -26.05 -19.82 -12.49
CA SER A 118 -26.84 -19.75 -11.25
C SER A 118 -25.94 -19.89 -10.01
N THR A 119 -25.15 -20.97 -9.94
CA THR A 119 -24.20 -21.21 -8.85
C THR A 119 -23.16 -20.09 -8.74
N PHE A 120 -22.65 -19.60 -9.89
CA PHE A 120 -21.75 -18.44 -9.89
C PHE A 120 -22.39 -17.21 -9.24
N SER A 121 -23.62 -16.87 -9.66
CA SER A 121 -24.30 -15.68 -9.16
C SER A 121 -24.57 -15.75 -7.67
N GLU A 122 -24.99 -16.91 -7.15
CA GLU A 122 -25.25 -17.12 -5.74
C GLU A 122 -23.98 -16.96 -4.89
N LEU A 123 -22.89 -17.63 -5.29
CA LEU A 123 -21.60 -17.51 -4.63
C LEU A 123 -21.03 -16.09 -4.74
N TYR A 124 -21.19 -15.46 -5.90
CA TYR A 124 -20.75 -14.09 -6.11
C TYR A 124 -21.46 -13.12 -5.17
N TYR A 125 -22.79 -13.21 -5.03
CA TYR A 125 -23.55 -12.38 -4.09
C TYR A 125 -23.14 -12.65 -2.65
N TYR A 126 -22.98 -13.92 -2.27
CA TYR A 126 -22.51 -14.30 -0.95
C TYR A 126 -21.15 -13.64 -0.63
N PHE A 127 -20.16 -13.78 -1.50
CA PHE A 127 -18.84 -13.18 -1.29
C PHE A 127 -18.86 -11.65 -1.35
N PHE A 128 -19.67 -11.07 -2.24
CA PHE A 128 -19.80 -9.63 -2.34
C PHE A 128 -20.29 -9.03 -1.01
N PHE A 129 -21.40 -9.51 -0.46
CA PHE A 129 -21.93 -8.94 0.78
C PHE A 129 -21.10 -9.29 2.01
N HIS A 130 -20.49 -10.47 2.03
CA HIS A 130 -19.76 -10.93 3.20
C HIS A 130 -18.31 -10.41 3.26
N LYS A 131 -17.66 -10.21 2.10
CA LYS A 131 -16.22 -9.89 2.02
C LYS A 131 -15.90 -8.57 1.31
N ALA A 132 -16.77 -8.02 0.47
CA ALA A 132 -16.44 -6.79 -0.25
C ALA A 132 -16.05 -5.61 0.67
N PRO A 133 -16.71 -5.37 1.83
CA PRO A 133 -16.33 -4.28 2.71
C PRO A 133 -14.90 -4.38 3.23
N ILE A 134 -14.48 -5.58 3.66
CA ILE A 134 -13.12 -5.79 4.19
C ILE A 134 -12.06 -5.73 3.08
N ILE A 135 -12.36 -6.26 1.89
CA ILE A 135 -11.47 -6.18 0.73
C ILE A 135 -11.30 -4.72 0.32
N LEU A 136 -12.38 -3.94 0.24
CA LEU A 136 -12.34 -2.53 -0.13
C LEU A 136 -11.47 -1.71 0.83
N VAL A 137 -11.65 -1.89 2.15
CA VAL A 137 -10.82 -1.23 3.17
C VAL A 137 -9.35 -1.62 3.02
N SER A 138 -9.06 -2.88 2.74
CA SER A 138 -7.69 -3.38 2.54
C SER A 138 -7.04 -2.78 1.29
N LEU A 139 -7.78 -2.62 0.19
CA LEU A 139 -7.32 -1.96 -1.02
C LEU A 139 -7.05 -0.47 -0.78
N MET A 140 -7.94 0.23 -0.07
CA MET A 140 -7.74 1.63 0.31
C MET A 140 -6.48 1.80 1.18
N LEU A 141 -6.31 0.95 2.19
CA LEU A 141 -5.13 0.97 3.06
C LEU A 141 -3.85 0.74 2.26
N THR A 142 -3.87 -0.18 1.28
CA THR A 142 -2.74 -0.44 0.40
C THR A 142 -2.33 0.81 -0.39
N VAL A 143 -3.31 1.51 -0.99
CA VAL A 143 -3.04 2.77 -1.71
C VAL A 143 -2.45 3.83 -0.78
N LEU A 144 -2.98 3.98 0.43
CA LEU A 144 -2.49 4.93 1.42
C LEU A 144 -1.05 4.63 1.83
N LEU A 145 -0.73 3.35 2.14
CA LEU A 145 0.61 2.93 2.55
C LEU A 145 1.64 3.15 1.46
N VAL A 146 1.32 2.81 0.20
CA VAL A 146 2.22 3.03 -0.94
C VAL A 146 2.49 4.52 -1.13
N ASN A 147 1.45 5.35 -1.11
CA ASN A 147 1.61 6.79 -1.27
C ASN A 147 2.37 7.43 -0.10
N TYR A 148 2.14 6.97 1.12
CA TYR A 148 2.90 7.39 2.29
C TYR A 148 4.38 7.04 2.16
N TYR A 149 4.71 5.83 1.71
CA TYR A 149 6.08 5.41 1.45
C TYR A 149 6.78 6.31 0.42
N ILE A 150 6.11 6.58 -0.71
CA ILE A 150 6.63 7.46 -1.77
C ILE A 150 6.82 8.89 -1.25
N LEU A 151 5.87 9.40 -0.46
CA LEU A 151 5.96 10.73 0.13
C LEU A 151 7.15 10.83 1.09
N ARG A 152 7.34 9.84 1.97
CA ARG A 152 8.47 9.75 2.89
C ARG A 152 9.81 9.82 2.15
N GLN A 153 9.96 9.03 1.08
CA GLN A 153 11.18 9.04 0.27
C GLN A 153 11.44 10.42 -0.36
N ARG A 154 10.41 11.09 -0.88
CA ARG A 154 10.55 12.44 -1.46
C ARG A 154 10.98 13.46 -0.41
N VAL A 155 10.39 13.40 0.78
CA VAL A 155 10.75 14.29 1.89
C VAL A 155 12.20 14.06 2.31
N GLU A 156 12.64 12.81 2.43
CA GLU A 156 14.02 12.48 2.78
C GLU A 156 15.03 13.05 1.77
N VAL A 157 14.74 12.94 0.47
CA VAL A 157 15.56 13.51 -0.59
C VAL A 157 15.59 15.04 -0.52
N GLN A 158 14.45 15.68 -0.23
CA GLN A 158 14.37 17.14 -0.09
C GLN A 158 15.19 17.64 1.11
N VAL A 159 15.08 16.97 2.25
CA VAL A 159 15.86 17.30 3.46
C VAL A 159 17.36 17.19 3.19
N LYS A 160 17.82 16.11 2.54
CA LYS A 160 19.23 15.95 2.15
C LYS A 160 19.70 17.05 1.20
N ARG A 161 18.85 17.47 0.25
CA ARG A 161 19.19 18.55 -0.69
C ARG A 161 19.28 19.91 0.00
N LEU A 162 18.38 20.20 0.93
CA LEU A 162 18.41 21.43 1.72
C LEU A 162 19.64 21.49 2.61
N GLY A 163 20.01 20.38 3.27
CA GLY A 163 21.24 20.32 4.07
C GLY A 163 22.49 20.63 3.24
N ARG A 164 22.61 20.05 2.03
CA ARG A 164 23.72 20.38 1.11
C ARG A 164 23.72 21.84 0.66
N LEU A 165 22.54 22.42 0.44
CA LEU A 165 22.42 23.82 0.04
C LEU A 165 22.85 24.77 1.16
N GLU A 166 22.48 24.44 2.40
CA GLU A 166 22.89 25.18 3.60
C GLU A 166 24.41 25.12 3.79
N GLU A 167 25.00 23.94 3.66
CA GLU A 167 26.46 23.74 3.73
C GLU A 167 27.18 24.56 2.65
N ASN A 168 26.71 24.50 1.40
CA ASN A 168 27.27 25.30 0.30
C ASN A 168 27.15 26.81 0.55
N ASN A 169 26.02 27.27 1.09
CA ASN A 169 25.82 28.68 1.42
C ASN A 169 26.75 29.14 2.55
N GLN A 170 26.95 28.33 3.59
CA GLN A 170 27.91 28.63 4.66
C GLN A 170 29.34 28.72 4.12
N GLN A 171 29.73 27.80 3.24
CA GLN A 171 31.04 27.84 2.58
C GLN A 171 31.22 29.11 1.73
N LEU A 172 30.22 29.49 0.95
CA LEU A 172 30.23 30.73 0.16
C LEU A 172 30.34 31.98 1.04
N ILE A 173 29.62 32.03 2.16
CA ILE A 173 29.71 33.14 3.13
C ILE A 173 31.12 33.21 3.71
N HIS A 174 31.70 32.09 4.13
CA HIS A 174 33.07 32.05 4.63
C HIS A 174 34.10 32.49 3.58
N GLN A 175 33.92 32.08 2.32
CA GLN A 175 34.77 32.54 1.22
C GLN A 175 34.69 34.06 1.04
N ILE A 176 33.48 34.62 0.98
CA ILE A 176 33.28 36.09 0.86
C ILE A 176 33.88 36.83 2.06
N GLN A 177 33.71 36.32 3.28
CA GLN A 177 34.30 36.92 4.48
C GLN A 177 35.83 36.89 4.43
N SER A 178 36.43 35.75 4.05
CA SER A 178 37.89 35.61 3.91
C SER A 178 38.48 36.53 2.83
N GLN A 179 37.73 36.76 1.75
CA GLN A 179 38.14 37.62 0.64
C GLN A 179 37.95 39.12 0.95
N LYS A 180 36.97 39.48 1.79
CA LYS A 180 36.82 40.84 2.33
C LYS A 180 37.93 41.19 3.32
N SER A 181 38.36 40.26 4.18
CA SER A 181 39.50 40.48 5.07
C SER A 181 40.81 40.69 4.32
N SER A 182 40.99 40.11 3.13
CA SER A 182 42.18 40.34 2.30
C SER A 182 42.14 41.65 1.48
N LEU A 183 41.00 42.32 1.39
CA LEU A 183 40.84 43.58 0.64
C LEU A 183 40.85 44.83 1.55
N SER A 184 40.88 44.66 2.87
CA SER A 184 40.82 45.78 3.83
C SER A 184 42.16 46.47 4.08
N ASP A 185 43.30 45.87 3.72
CA ASP A 185 44.62 46.38 4.10
C ASP A 185 45.41 47.08 2.98
N GLU A 186 45.00 47.03 1.70
CA GLU A 186 45.85 47.56 0.61
C GLU A 186 45.26 48.54 -0.41
N SER A 187 43.96 48.87 -0.43
CA SER A 187 43.52 49.88 -1.42
C SER A 187 42.16 50.55 -1.16
N MET A 188 42.20 51.73 -0.52
CA MET A 188 41.35 52.85 -0.96
C MET A 188 41.83 54.18 -0.35
N VAL A 189 42.96 54.69 -0.84
CA VAL A 189 43.25 56.14 -0.80
C VAL A 189 43.13 56.66 -2.23
N ILE A 190 41.90 56.90 -2.68
CA ILE A 190 41.68 57.73 -3.87
C ILE A 190 41.71 59.17 -3.37
N GLN A 191 42.87 59.82 -3.49
CA GLN A 191 42.97 61.27 -3.37
C GLN A 191 42.19 61.90 -4.53
N VAL A 192 41.03 62.48 -4.22
CA VAL A 192 40.40 63.46 -5.11
C VAL A 192 41.22 64.74 -4.98
N LYS A 193 41.97 65.08 -6.02
CA LYS A 193 42.70 66.34 -6.13
C LYS A 193 41.69 67.43 -6.49
N VAL A 194 41.55 68.42 -5.59
CA VAL A 194 40.77 69.67 -5.79
C VAL A 194 41.50 70.57 -6.78
#